data_AF-A0A9Q3Q871-F1
#
_entry.id   AF-A0A9Q3Q871-F1
#
_cell.length_a   1.000
_cell.length_b   1.000
_cell.length_c   1.000
_cell.angle_alpha   90.00
_cell.angle_beta   90.00
_cell.angle_gamma   90.00
#
_symmetry.space_group_name_H-M   'P 1'
#
loop_
_entity.id
_entity.type
_entity.pdbx_description
1 polymer ?
#
loop_
_entity_poly.entity_id
_entity_poly.type
_entity_poly.pdbx_seq_one_letter_code
_entity_poly.pdbx_strand_id
1 'polypeptide(L)'
;MELIDYIDGLFIDVPSIPDYWITARLNTALKGNAGIWYTEMKEIHGRKNWPWWKSQIIQKYSNSTWIWQKTTSFENDKCSVDKDPYEWCLRQSKGLKAIDPQMNIQMRNHKLLTQMPGELEHSVKFRCNQICTLDDISNTLQDVRKGTNIGKYFPYRGWSLNTTPEKEWQK
;
A
#
# COMPACT_ATOMS: atom_id res chain seq x y z
N MET A 1 3.19 10.46 6.11
CA MET A 1 2.68 11.33 5.03
C MET A 1 1.21 11.66 5.15
N GLU A 2 0.34 10.76 5.64
CA GLU A 2 -1.09 11.06 5.77
C GLU A 2 -1.39 12.35 6.56
N LEU A 3 -0.62 12.68 7.61
CA LEU A 3 -0.75 13.94 8.33
C LEU A 3 -0.41 15.17 7.48
N ILE A 4 0.65 15.09 6.66
CA ILE A 4 1.08 16.18 5.78
C ILE A 4 0.04 16.36 4.67
N ASP A 5 -0.39 15.27 4.05
CA ASP A 5 -1.41 15.27 3.01
C ASP A 5 -2.74 15.84 3.52
N TYR A 6 -3.12 15.52 4.76
CA TYR A 6 -4.32 16.05 5.40
C TYR A 6 -4.23 17.57 5.60
N ILE A 7 -3.10 18.06 6.13
CA ILE A 7 -2.92 19.50 6.36
C ILE A 7 -2.81 20.26 5.03
N ASP A 8 -2.12 19.70 4.03
CA ASP A 8 -2.06 20.29 2.70
C ASP A 8 -3.45 20.32 2.02
N GLY A 9 -4.27 19.27 2.21
CA GLY A 9 -5.67 19.26 1.78
C GLY A 9 -6.50 20.37 2.42
N LEU A 10 -6.33 20.60 3.73
CA LEU A 10 -7.00 21.70 4.43
C LEU A 10 -6.64 23.08 3.85
N PHE A 11 -5.41 23.29 3.42
CA PHE A 11 -5.01 24.54 2.76
C PHE A 11 -5.65 24.71 1.38
N ILE A 12 -5.88 23.61 0.65
CA ILE A 12 -6.56 23.63 -0.64
C ILE A 12 -8.04 23.98 -0.45
N ASP A 13 -8.69 23.36 0.54
CA ASP A 13 -10.13 23.53 0.77
C ASP A 13 -10.46 24.87 1.45
N VAL A 14 -9.55 25.40 2.28
CA VAL A 14 -9.75 26.66 3.01
C VAL A 14 -8.49 27.55 2.86
N PRO A 15 -8.47 28.42 1.84
CA PRO A 15 -7.30 29.23 1.49
C PRO A 15 -6.86 30.25 2.56
N SER A 16 -7.71 30.56 3.54
CA SER A 16 -7.46 31.56 4.59
C SER A 16 -7.22 30.97 5.98
N ILE A 17 -6.83 29.69 6.10
CA ILE A 17 -6.45 29.12 7.41
C ILE A 17 -5.19 29.83 7.92
N PRO A 18 -5.22 30.41 9.13
CA PRO A 18 -4.03 30.97 9.74
C PRO A 18 -3.07 29.87 10.24
N ASP A 19 -1.77 30.03 9.98
CA ASP A 19 -0.71 29.08 10.37
C ASP A 19 -0.69 28.70 11.86
N TYR A 20 -1.15 29.59 12.74
CA TYR A 20 -1.19 29.31 14.18
C TYR A 20 -2.19 28.20 14.54
N TRP A 21 -3.27 28.04 13.76
CA TRP A 21 -4.23 26.95 13.97
C TRP A 21 -3.60 25.59 13.68
N ILE A 22 -2.79 25.52 12.63
CA ILE A 22 -2.11 24.29 12.24
C ILE A 22 -1.05 23.93 13.26
N THR A 23 -0.23 24.89 13.70
CA THR A 23 0.77 24.64 14.75
C THR A 23 0.14 24.25 16.09
N ALA A 24 -1.02 24.81 16.44
CA ALA A 24 -1.79 24.35 17.60
C ALA A 24 -2.31 22.90 17.41
N ARG A 25 -2.76 22.55 16.21
CA ARG A 25 -3.24 21.19 15.90
C ARG A 25 -2.11 20.16 15.90
N LEU A 26 -0.90 20.53 15.46
CA LEU A 26 0.28 19.66 15.44
C LEU A 26 0.62 19.12 16.84
N ASN A 27 0.48 19.93 17.89
CA ASN A 27 0.63 19.49 19.28
C ASN A 27 -0.28 18.30 19.64
N THR A 28 -1.50 18.27 19.09
CA THR A 28 -2.47 17.18 19.36
C THR A 28 -2.34 16.01 18.39
N ALA A 29 -1.82 16.26 17.19
CA ALA A 29 -1.70 15.27 16.13
C ALA A 29 -0.44 14.40 16.30
N LEU A 30 0.68 15.00 16.74
CA LEU A 30 1.92 14.29 17.00
C LEU A 30 1.88 13.70 18.42
N LYS A 31 1.80 12.36 18.51
CA LYS A 31 1.74 11.63 19.78
C LYS A 31 3.05 10.89 20.07
N GLY A 32 3.29 10.60 21.35
CA GLY A 32 4.47 9.87 21.81
C GLY A 32 5.77 10.61 21.48
N ASN A 33 6.78 9.88 20.99
CA ASN A 33 8.10 10.43 20.69
C ASN A 33 8.06 11.62 19.69
N ALA A 34 7.08 11.63 18.78
CA ALA A 34 6.92 12.72 17.82
C ALA A 34 6.36 14.01 18.46
N GLY A 35 5.54 13.89 19.50
CA GLY A 35 5.02 15.05 20.25
C GLY A 35 6.10 15.70 21.12
N ILE A 36 6.97 14.87 21.73
CA ILE A 36 8.12 15.36 22.50
C ILE A 36 9.07 16.14 21.57
N TRP A 37 9.47 15.53 20.45
CA TRP A 37 10.31 16.19 19.44
C TRP A 37 9.72 17.51 18.94
N TYR A 38 8.41 17.57 18.69
CA TYR A 38 7.75 18.80 18.26
C TYR A 38 7.83 19.91 19.31
N THR A 39 7.66 19.55 20.58
CA THR A 39 7.71 20.50 21.70
C THR A 39 9.12 21.08 21.86
N GLU A 40 10.15 20.23 21.85
CA GLU A 40 11.56 20.63 21.91
C GLU A 40 11.95 21.54 20.73
N MET A 41 11.56 21.16 19.50
CA MET A 41 11.81 21.99 18.31
C MET A 41 11.11 23.34 18.37
N LYS A 42 9.91 23.39 18.96
CA LYS A 42 9.14 24.62 19.12
C LYS A 42 9.75 25.54 20.18
N GLU A 43 10.34 24.99 21.24
CA GLU A 43 11.07 25.75 22.25
C GLU A 43 12.35 26.38 21.65
N ILE A 44 13.08 25.63 20.83
CA ILE A 44 14.34 26.09 20.22
C ILE A 44 14.11 27.12 19.10
N HIS A 45 13.15 26.87 18.19
CA HIS A 45 12.96 27.69 16.99
C HIS A 45 11.77 28.65 17.06
N GLY A 46 10.96 28.58 18.12
CA GLY A 46 9.79 29.42 18.32
C GLY A 46 8.63 29.12 17.37
N ARG A 47 7.82 30.15 17.07
CA ARG A 47 6.69 30.03 16.14
C ARG A 47 7.18 30.12 14.70
N LYS A 48 6.93 29.08 13.92
CA LYS A 48 7.25 28.98 12.49
C LYS A 48 6.01 28.61 11.67
N ASN A 49 6.05 28.93 10.38
CA ASN A 49 4.99 28.66 9.42
C ASN A 49 4.90 27.17 9.05
N TRP A 50 3.78 26.77 8.46
CA TRP A 50 3.57 25.36 8.06
C TRP A 50 4.62 24.82 7.08
N PRO A 51 5.04 25.56 6.03
CA PRO A 51 6.06 25.06 5.09
C PRO A 51 7.36 24.67 5.77
N TRP A 52 7.82 25.45 6.76
CA TRP A 52 9.02 25.12 7.52
C TRP A 52 8.83 23.86 8.37
N TRP A 53 7.71 23.74 9.07
CA TRP A 53 7.39 22.54 9.85
C TRP A 53 7.30 21.28 8.99
N LYS A 54 6.67 21.39 7.81
CA LYS A 54 6.61 20.32 6.83
C LYS A 54 8.01 19.84 6.43
N SER A 55 8.93 20.76 6.11
CA SER A 55 10.31 20.40 5.79
C SER A 55 11.02 19.70 6.95
N GLN A 56 10.85 20.17 8.19
CA GLN A 56 11.47 19.54 9.36
C GLN A 56 10.92 18.14 9.65
N ILE A 57 9.60 17.95 9.50
CA ILE A 57 8.96 16.63 9.67
C ILE A 57 9.49 15.67 8.60
N ILE A 58 9.58 16.10 7.34
CA ILE A 58 10.14 15.28 6.26
C ILE A 58 11.60 14.95 6.55
N GLN A 59 12.41 15.92 6.96
CA GLN A 59 13.82 15.68 7.26
C GLN A 59 14.02 14.68 8.41
N LYS A 60 13.21 14.78 9.47
CA LYS A 60 13.32 13.91 10.65
C LYS A 60 12.81 12.49 10.39
N TYR A 61 11.69 12.36 9.67
CA TYR A 61 10.96 11.09 9.54
C TYR A 61 11.05 10.43 8.16
N SER A 62 11.56 11.13 7.14
CA SER A 62 11.81 10.58 5.80
C SER A 62 13.31 10.44 5.56
N ASN A 63 14.02 9.81 6.49
CA ASN A 63 15.44 9.50 6.31
C ASN A 63 15.63 8.36 5.28
N SER A 64 16.82 8.27 4.69
CA SER A 64 17.15 7.26 3.66
C SER A 64 16.94 5.82 4.15
N THR A 65 17.21 5.55 5.43
CA THR A 65 16.97 4.26 6.07
C THR A 65 15.48 3.90 6.11
N TRP A 66 14.61 4.85 6.40
CA TRP A 66 13.16 4.66 6.41
C TRP A 66 12.62 4.43 5.00
N ILE A 67 13.11 5.19 4.01
CA ILE A 67 12.76 4.97 2.60
C ILE A 67 13.18 3.56 2.18
N TRP A 68 14.40 3.15 2.52
CA TRP A 68 14.88 1.80 2.24
C TRP A 68 14.01 0.73 2.90
N GLN A 69 13.71 0.85 4.21
CA GLN A 69 12.82 -0.07 4.92
C GLN A 69 11.43 -0.15 4.29
N LYS A 70 10.88 0.97 3.84
CA LYS A 70 9.58 1.01 3.16
C LYS A 70 9.63 0.36 1.79
N THR A 71 10.67 0.59 1.00
CA THR A 71 10.89 -0.07 -0.29
C THR A 71 11.06 -1.58 -0.12
N THR A 72 11.89 -2.02 0.82
CA THR A 72 12.07 -3.46 1.12
C THR A 72 10.78 -4.09 1.63
N SER A 73 10.00 -3.40 2.47
CA SER A 73 8.69 -3.87 2.90
C SER A 73 7.69 -3.97 1.75
N PHE A 74 7.79 -3.09 0.74
CA PHE A 74 6.97 -3.14 -0.47
C PHE A 74 7.34 -4.36 -1.32
N GLU A 75 8.63 -4.56 -1.60
CA GLU A 75 9.13 -5.67 -2.43
C GLU A 75 8.87 -7.07 -1.83
N ASN A 76 8.88 -7.18 -0.50
CA ASN A 76 8.63 -8.44 0.19
C ASN A 76 7.14 -8.79 0.31
N ASP A 77 6.24 -7.81 0.19
CA ASP A 77 4.81 -7.99 0.47
C ASP A 77 4.00 -8.27 -0.80
N LYS A 78 4.30 -9.42 -1.41
CA LYS A 78 3.61 -9.92 -2.61
C LYS A 78 2.14 -10.19 -2.35
N CYS A 79 1.32 -10.08 -3.40
CA CYS A 79 -0.09 -10.45 -3.33
C CYS A 79 -0.21 -11.96 -3.06
N SER A 80 -0.77 -12.34 -1.90
CA SER A 80 -1.05 -13.73 -1.55
C SER A 80 -2.55 -14.01 -1.60
N VAL A 81 -2.91 -15.28 -1.84
CA VAL A 81 -4.31 -15.72 -1.88
C VAL A 81 -4.96 -15.65 -0.51
N ASP A 82 -4.22 -15.57 0.59
CA ASP A 82 -4.81 -15.56 1.93
C ASP A 82 -5.27 -14.16 2.39
N LYS A 83 -4.72 -13.09 1.83
CA LYS A 83 -5.02 -11.70 2.25
C LYS A 83 -6.25 -11.16 1.52
N ASP A 84 -6.98 -10.24 2.14
CA ASP A 84 -8.06 -9.53 1.47
C ASP A 84 -7.50 -8.65 0.33
N PRO A 85 -8.01 -8.79 -0.91
CA PRO A 85 -7.52 -8.02 -2.06
C PRO A 85 -7.60 -6.51 -1.88
N TYR A 86 -8.68 -6.02 -1.26
CA TYR A 86 -8.89 -4.59 -1.08
C TYR A 86 -7.92 -4.02 -0.04
N GLU A 87 -7.81 -4.66 1.12
CA GLU A 87 -6.86 -4.26 2.15
C GLU A 87 -5.41 -4.29 1.66
N TRP A 88 -5.04 -5.29 0.85
CA TRP A 88 -3.71 -5.37 0.26
C TRP A 88 -3.46 -4.25 -0.74
N CYS A 89 -4.38 -4.00 -1.68
CA CYS A 89 -4.28 -2.90 -2.63
C CYS A 89 -4.16 -1.54 -1.93
N LEU A 90 -4.96 -1.32 -0.88
CA LEU A 90 -4.94 -0.08 -0.10
C LEU A 90 -3.59 0.12 0.61
N ARG A 91 -3.09 -0.91 1.31
CA ARG A 91 -1.81 -0.85 2.02
C ARG A 91 -0.64 -0.61 1.07
N GLN A 92 -0.60 -1.31 -0.07
CA GLN A 92 0.46 -1.17 -1.08
C GLN A 92 0.43 0.21 -1.74
N SER A 93 -0.76 0.71 -2.10
CA SER A 93 -0.93 2.06 -2.65
C SER A 93 -0.49 3.14 -1.66
N LYS A 94 -0.82 3.00 -0.36
CA LYS A 94 -0.35 3.90 0.70
C LYS A 94 1.18 3.85 0.87
N GLY A 95 1.77 2.65 0.83
CA GLY A 95 3.22 2.47 0.90
C GLY A 95 3.94 3.15 -0.25
N LEU A 96 3.46 2.97 -1.48
CA LEU A 96 4.01 3.61 -2.67
C LEU A 96 3.91 5.13 -2.62
N LYS A 97 2.75 5.68 -2.20
CA LYS A 97 2.59 7.13 -2.00
C LYS A 97 3.57 7.66 -0.94
N ALA A 98 3.84 6.87 0.09
CA ALA A 98 4.76 7.21 1.16
C ALA A 98 6.25 7.14 0.75
N ILE A 99 6.59 6.38 -0.30
CA ILE A 99 7.96 6.32 -0.85
C ILE A 99 8.15 7.45 -1.87
N ASP A 100 7.17 7.63 -2.76
CA ASP A 100 7.22 8.62 -3.83
C ASP A 100 5.87 9.38 -3.95
N PRO A 101 5.78 10.57 -3.34
CA PRO A 101 4.58 11.40 -3.39
C PRO A 101 4.23 11.93 -4.77
N GLN A 102 5.23 12.07 -5.65
CA GLN A 102 5.08 12.68 -6.98
C GLN A 102 4.70 11.64 -8.04
N MET A 103 4.58 10.36 -7.65
CA MET A 103 4.27 9.29 -8.58
C MET A 103 2.83 9.38 -9.08
N ASN A 104 2.69 9.42 -10.42
CA ASN A 104 1.40 9.39 -11.11
C ASN A 104 0.61 8.12 -10.73
N ILE A 105 -0.72 8.23 -10.72
CA ILE A 105 -1.65 7.14 -10.42
C ILE A 105 -1.36 5.93 -11.32
N GLN A 106 -1.09 6.15 -12.61
CA GLN A 106 -0.76 5.08 -13.56
C GLN A 106 0.55 4.35 -13.21
N MET A 107 1.60 5.10 -12.83
CA MET A 107 2.88 4.50 -12.42
C MET A 107 2.73 3.73 -11.11
N ARG A 108 1.91 4.24 -10.18
CA ARG A 108 1.57 3.55 -8.94
C ARG A 108 0.86 2.22 -9.21
N ASN A 109 -0.14 2.24 -10.09
CA ASN A 109 -0.88 1.05 -10.48
C ASN A 109 0.02 0.04 -11.18
N HIS A 110 0.89 0.49 -12.08
CA HIS A 110 1.85 -0.39 -12.74
C HIS A 110 2.77 -1.07 -11.72
N LYS A 111 3.34 -0.32 -10.76
CA LYS A 111 4.16 -0.90 -9.68
C LYS A 111 3.36 -1.86 -8.79
N LEU A 112 2.10 -1.56 -8.50
CA LEU A 112 1.23 -2.44 -7.73
C LEU A 112 0.95 -3.76 -8.47
N LEU A 113 0.73 -3.71 -9.78
CA LEU A 113 0.54 -4.91 -10.61
C LEU A 113 1.81 -5.77 -10.68
N THR A 114 3.01 -5.18 -10.70
CA THR A 114 4.27 -5.95 -10.67
C THR A 114 4.48 -6.72 -9.36
N GLN A 115 3.75 -6.40 -8.28
CA GLN A 115 3.79 -7.15 -7.02
C GLN A 115 2.84 -8.35 -7.00
N MET A 116 2.08 -8.56 -8.08
CA MET A 116 1.22 -9.73 -8.24
C MET A 116 1.99 -10.89 -8.88
N PRO A 117 1.64 -12.15 -8.58
CA PRO A 117 2.14 -13.30 -9.34
C PRO A 117 1.77 -13.15 -10.82
N GLY A 118 2.66 -13.53 -11.75
CA GLY A 118 2.53 -13.22 -13.18
C GLY A 118 1.19 -13.61 -13.85
N GLU A 119 0.57 -14.73 -13.43
CA GLU A 119 -0.77 -15.12 -13.93
C GLU A 119 -1.87 -14.17 -13.47
N LEU A 120 -1.76 -13.68 -12.22
CA LEU A 120 -2.69 -12.72 -11.63
C LEU A 120 -2.47 -11.33 -12.22
N GLU A 121 -1.21 -10.93 -12.40
CA GLU A 121 -0.83 -9.68 -13.06
C GLU A 121 -1.43 -9.62 -14.47
N HIS A 122 -1.24 -10.66 -15.29
CA HIS A 122 -1.75 -10.70 -16.66
C HIS A 122 -3.29 -10.66 -16.70
N SER A 123 -3.94 -11.42 -15.82
CA SER A 123 -5.39 -11.48 -15.73
C SER A 123 -6.02 -10.15 -15.34
N VAL A 124 -5.39 -9.41 -14.40
CA VAL A 124 -5.86 -8.09 -13.98
C VAL A 124 -5.53 -7.02 -15.03
N LYS A 125 -4.32 -7.04 -15.60
CA LYS A 125 -3.93 -6.13 -16.70
C LYS A 125 -4.85 -6.23 -17.91
N PHE A 126 -5.29 -7.44 -18.26
CA PHE A 126 -6.19 -7.65 -19.39
C PHE A 126 -7.61 -7.11 -19.13
N ARG A 127 -8.03 -7.05 -17.86
CA ARG A 127 -9.37 -6.62 -17.45
C ARG A 127 -9.44 -5.13 -17.05
N CYS A 128 -8.32 -4.52 -16.67
CA CYS A 128 -8.23 -3.10 -16.32
C CYS A 128 -7.82 -2.23 -17.52
N ASN A 129 -8.55 -1.14 -17.78
CA ASN A 129 -8.15 -0.11 -18.76
C ASN A 129 -6.92 0.69 -18.29
N GLN A 130 -6.27 1.42 -19.22
CA GLN A 130 -5.09 2.28 -18.95
C GLN A 130 -5.33 3.41 -17.91
N ILE A 131 -6.59 3.72 -17.60
CA ILE A 131 -7.01 4.69 -16.58
C ILE A 131 -7.83 3.96 -15.52
N CYS A 132 -7.24 2.95 -14.90
CA CYS A 132 -7.89 2.21 -13.80
C CYS A 132 -7.70 2.95 -12.47
N THR A 133 -8.75 3.03 -11.67
CA THR A 133 -8.65 3.45 -10.26
C THR A 133 -8.20 2.28 -9.39
N LEU A 134 -7.81 2.56 -8.14
CA LEU A 134 -7.47 1.52 -7.17
C LEU A 134 -8.65 0.57 -6.92
N ASP A 135 -9.87 1.11 -6.91
CA ASP A 135 -11.10 0.35 -6.72
C ASP A 135 -11.36 -0.59 -7.90
N ASP A 136 -11.12 -0.13 -9.13
CA ASP A 136 -11.24 -0.98 -10.33
C ASP A 136 -10.28 -2.17 -10.27
N ILE A 137 -9.04 -1.93 -9.85
CA ILE A 137 -8.02 -2.98 -9.67
C ILE A 137 -8.45 -3.95 -8.57
N SER A 138 -8.93 -3.44 -7.43
CA SER A 138 -9.38 -4.28 -6.32
C SER A 138 -10.58 -5.15 -6.71
N ASN A 139 -11.59 -4.58 -7.36
CA ASN A 139 -12.77 -5.31 -7.81
C ASN A 139 -12.40 -6.38 -8.83
N THR A 140 -11.56 -6.01 -9.82
CA THR A 140 -11.04 -6.96 -10.81
C THR A 140 -10.25 -8.10 -10.15
N LEU A 141 -9.42 -7.78 -9.15
CA LEU A 141 -8.64 -8.76 -8.40
C LEU A 141 -9.54 -9.72 -7.60
N GLN A 142 -10.60 -9.21 -6.97
CA GLN A 142 -11.62 -10.03 -6.31
C GLN A 142 -12.34 -10.94 -7.32
N ASP A 143 -12.72 -10.42 -8.49
CA ASP A 143 -13.41 -11.17 -9.52
C ASP A 143 -12.53 -12.25 -10.15
N VAL A 144 -11.26 -11.96 -10.41
CA VAL A 144 -10.29 -12.96 -10.88
C VAL A 144 -10.12 -14.05 -9.82
N ARG A 145 -10.00 -13.71 -8.54
CA ARG A 145 -9.87 -14.69 -7.45
C ARG A 145 -11.12 -15.55 -7.25
N LYS A 146 -12.32 -14.99 -7.48
CA LYS A 146 -13.59 -15.73 -7.40
C LYS A 146 -13.80 -16.62 -8.63
N GLY A 147 -13.45 -16.14 -9.81
CA GLY A 147 -13.68 -16.82 -11.09
C GLY A 147 -12.58 -17.79 -11.53
N THR A 148 -11.36 -17.66 -11.00
CA THR A 148 -10.23 -18.52 -11.35
C THR A 148 -9.64 -19.18 -10.10
N ASN A 149 -9.34 -20.48 -10.17
CA ASN A 149 -8.63 -21.21 -9.10
C ASN A 149 -7.12 -20.90 -9.09
N ILE A 150 -6.70 -19.75 -9.62
CA ILE A 150 -5.30 -19.33 -9.72
C ILE A 150 -4.77 -19.07 -8.30
N GLY A 151 -3.73 -19.80 -7.91
CA GLY A 151 -3.08 -19.71 -6.60
C GLY A 151 -3.73 -20.50 -5.45
N LYS A 152 -4.82 -21.24 -5.69
CA LYS A 152 -5.31 -22.20 -4.68
C LYS A 152 -4.41 -23.44 -4.68
N TYR A 153 -3.69 -23.66 -3.59
CA TYR A 153 -3.01 -24.92 -3.36
C TYR A 153 -4.07 -26.01 -3.18
N PHE A 154 -4.25 -26.87 -4.18
CA PHE A 154 -4.94 -28.14 -3.97
C PHE A 154 -3.94 -29.06 -3.28
N PRO A 155 -4.13 -29.46 -2.01
CA PRO A 155 -3.37 -30.59 -1.49
C PRO A 155 -3.66 -31.76 -2.43
N TYR A 156 -2.60 -32.33 -3.02
CA TYR A 156 -2.69 -33.53 -3.86
C TYR A 156 -3.52 -34.57 -3.09
N ARG A 157 -4.78 -34.79 -3.50
CA ARG A 157 -5.49 -36.01 -3.12
C ARG A 157 -4.74 -37.13 -3.82
N GLY A 158 -3.94 -37.87 -3.06
CA GLY A 158 -3.23 -39.03 -3.54
C GLY A 158 -4.21 -39.93 -4.28
N TRP A 159 -4.03 -40.05 -5.59
CA TRP A 159 -4.56 -41.19 -6.32
C TRP A 159 -3.83 -42.41 -5.76
N SER A 160 -4.51 -43.19 -4.93
CA SER A 160 -4.05 -44.52 -4.59
C SER A 160 -4.09 -45.35 -5.88
N LEU A 161 -2.94 -45.50 -6.52
CA LEU A 161 -2.67 -46.61 -7.43
C LEU A 161 -2.83 -47.90 -6.63
N ASN A 162 -4.01 -48.50 -6.66
CA ASN A 162 -4.25 -49.90 -6.30
C ASN A 162 -5.65 -50.30 -6.76
N THR A 163 -5.73 -50.87 -7.96
CA THR A 163 -6.31 -52.21 -8.20
C THR A 163 -6.18 -52.51 -9.69
N THR A 164 -5.11 -53.22 -10.03
CA THR A 164 -4.98 -53.98 -11.26
C THR A 164 -6.15 -54.96 -11.35
N PRO A 165 -6.92 -55.05 -12.45
CA PRO A 165 -7.76 -56.22 -12.68
C PRO A 165 -6.82 -57.36 -13.12
N GLU A 166 -6.53 -58.27 -12.20
CA GLU A 166 -5.90 -59.54 -12.56
C GLU A 166 -6.80 -60.30 -13.53
N LYS A 167 -6.14 -60.86 -14.54
CA LYS A 167 -6.71 -61.65 -15.61
C LYS A 167 -7.25 -62.96 -15.04
N GLU A 168 -8.56 -63.19 -15.13
CA GLU A 168 -9.11 -64.55 -15.12
C GLU A 168 -9.65 -64.88 -16.51
N TRP A 169 -8.74 -65.32 -17.37
CA TRP A 169 -9.07 -66.22 -18.48
C TRP A 169 -8.47 -67.58 -18.15
N GLN A 170 -9.23 -68.46 -17.50
CA GLN A 170 -8.96 -69.90 -17.54
C GLN A 170 -10.26 -70.71 -17.69
N LYS A 171 -10.41 -71.22 -18.92
CA LYS A 171 -11.01 -72.48 -19.37
C LYS A 171 -12.49 -72.76 -19.12
#